data_AF-A0A2S9VF56-F1
#
_entry.id   AF-A0A2S9VF56-F1
#
_cell.length_a   1.000
_cell.length_b   1.000
_cell.length_c   1.000
_cell.angle_alpha   90.00
_cell.angle_beta   90.00
_cell.angle_gamma   90.00
#
_symmetry.space_group_name_H-M   'P 1'
#
loop_
_entity.id
_entity.type
_entity.pdbx_description
1 polymer ?
#
loop_
_entity_poly.entity_id
_entity_poly.type
_entity_poly.pdbx_seq_one_letter_code
_entity_poly.pdbx_strand_id
1 'polypeptide(L)'
;MFRNANSSAPLLRLYSIVFLFVLSGVTQAAYITVDEAGMDAIYAQTSFANTPVDIRLGSAIEHVDPGLLTLDSAAKWSALTSAHYGSATTVNFWFLDNITWCGNNFIFYVGCGETPGNDFVVESAYADSLFNAELLAHELGLPHNSGSNNLMDAFLNGGTDLSSAEVATIMSSPLVQFDNTGFFIDVLPVLVVAVATQVDAPAVSVLLLLACFAMGYRRLRYGLKSGISGMPLAVR
;
A
#
# COMPACT_ATOMS: atom_id res chain seq x y z
N MET A 1 -11.69 -26.72 -60.22
CA MET A 1 -10.98 -27.08 -58.98
C MET A 1 -10.37 -25.80 -58.40
N PHE A 2 -11.17 -24.99 -57.69
CA PHE A 2 -10.72 -23.72 -57.10
C PHE A 2 -10.37 -23.95 -55.62
N ARG A 3 -9.13 -23.59 -55.26
CA ARG A 3 -8.61 -23.61 -53.88
C ARG A 3 -9.35 -22.57 -53.04
N ASN A 4 -9.98 -23.02 -51.96
CA ASN A 4 -10.52 -22.15 -50.92
C ASN A 4 -9.41 -21.95 -49.88
N ALA A 5 -8.76 -20.79 -49.88
CA ALA A 5 -7.68 -20.48 -48.94
C ALA A 5 -8.03 -19.24 -48.11
N ASN A 6 -8.12 -19.46 -46.80
CA ASN A 6 -7.84 -18.55 -45.70
C ASN A 6 -8.70 -17.28 -45.53
N SER A 7 -9.65 -17.37 -44.59
CA SER A 7 -10.35 -16.21 -44.00
C SER A 7 -10.33 -16.20 -42.46
N SER A 8 -9.39 -16.87 -41.80
CA SER A 8 -9.32 -16.95 -40.32
C SER A 8 -8.25 -16.08 -39.66
N ALA A 9 -7.44 -15.37 -40.43
CA ALA A 9 -6.32 -14.57 -39.92
C ALA A 9 -6.69 -13.33 -39.04
N PRO A 10 -7.82 -12.61 -39.21
CA PRO A 10 -8.06 -11.40 -38.42
C PRO A 10 -8.64 -11.66 -37.03
N LEU A 11 -9.33 -12.79 -36.83
CA LEU A 11 -9.89 -13.16 -35.52
C LEU A 11 -8.79 -13.65 -34.57
N LEU A 12 -7.83 -14.44 -35.08
CA LEU A 12 -6.73 -14.97 -34.26
C LEU A 12 -5.85 -13.88 -33.64
N ARG A 13 -5.65 -12.74 -34.33
CA ARG A 13 -4.84 -11.61 -33.85
C ARG A 13 -5.55 -10.76 -32.78
N LEU A 14 -6.88 -10.75 -32.76
CA LEU A 14 -7.65 -10.00 -31.75
C LEU A 14 -7.63 -10.71 -30.39
N TYR A 15 -7.68 -12.04 -30.38
CA TYR A 15 -7.61 -12.84 -29.15
C TYR A 15 -6.22 -12.77 -28.48
N SER A 16 -5.14 -12.61 -29.25
CA SER A 16 -3.78 -12.48 -28.69
C SER A 16 -3.55 -11.21 -27.87
N ILE A 17 -4.26 -10.11 -28.18
CA ILE A 17 -4.14 -8.85 -27.44
C ILE A 17 -4.94 -8.93 -26.14
N VAL A 18 -6.13 -9.55 -26.14
CA VAL A 18 -6.95 -9.71 -24.93
C VAL A 18 -6.31 -10.69 -23.94
N PHE A 19 -5.64 -11.75 -24.42
CA PHE A 19 -4.97 -12.73 -23.56
C PHE A 19 -3.71 -12.18 -22.88
N LEU A 20 -3.03 -11.18 -23.47
CA LEU A 20 -1.86 -10.55 -22.85
C LEU A 20 -2.20 -9.65 -21.65
N PHE A 21 -3.42 -9.10 -21.58
CA PHE A 21 -3.85 -8.23 -20.46
C PHE A 21 -4.29 -9.02 -19.21
N VAL A 22 -4.70 -10.28 -19.36
CA VAL A 22 -5.18 -11.12 -18.23
C VAL A 22 -4.02 -11.74 -17.43
N LEU A 23 -2.78 -11.64 -17.91
CA LEU A 23 -1.56 -12.06 -17.21
C LEU A 23 -0.88 -10.94 -16.42
N SER A 24 -1.56 -9.79 -16.25
CA SER A 24 -1.13 -8.78 -15.28
C SER A 24 -1.26 -9.44 -13.90
N GLY A 25 -0.15 -9.95 -13.38
CA GLY A 25 -0.09 -10.46 -12.01
C GLY A 25 -0.69 -9.43 -11.06
N VAL A 26 -1.34 -9.89 -10.00
CA VAL A 26 -1.70 -9.04 -8.88
C VAL A 26 -0.42 -8.38 -8.38
N THR A 27 -0.13 -7.18 -8.86
CA THR A 27 0.84 -6.31 -8.21
C THR A 27 0.19 -5.98 -6.88
N GLN A 28 0.67 -6.59 -5.79
CA GLN A 28 0.47 -5.97 -4.48
C GLN A 28 1.01 -4.55 -4.64
N ALA A 29 0.15 -3.60 -4.35
CA ALA A 29 0.49 -2.21 -4.31
C ALA A 29 0.19 -1.79 -2.89
N ALA A 30 1.23 -1.40 -2.17
CA ALA A 30 1.12 -0.86 -0.85
C ALA A 30 0.18 0.35 -0.88
N TYR A 31 -0.43 0.63 0.25
CA TYR A 31 -1.31 1.78 0.46
C TYR A 31 -1.28 2.19 1.93
N ILE A 32 -1.67 3.43 2.19
CA ILE A 32 -1.69 3.99 3.55
C ILE A 32 -3.10 3.83 4.12
N THR A 33 -3.18 3.16 5.26
CA THR A 33 -4.36 3.16 6.12
C THR A 33 -3.90 3.48 7.54
N VAL A 34 -4.48 4.51 8.15
CA VAL A 34 -4.16 4.94 9.52
C VAL A 34 -5.44 5.23 10.27
N ASP A 35 -5.56 4.69 11.47
CA ASP A 35 -6.61 5.00 12.44
C ASP A 35 -6.04 5.90 13.55
N GLU A 36 -5.89 7.19 13.24
CA GLU A 36 -5.35 8.21 14.17
C GLU A 36 -6.12 8.22 15.49
N ALA A 37 -7.46 8.23 15.43
CA ALA A 37 -8.32 8.25 16.60
C ALA A 37 -8.18 6.98 17.46
N GLY A 38 -7.99 5.83 16.81
CA GLY A 38 -7.69 4.58 17.48
C GLY A 38 -6.34 4.63 18.20
N MET A 39 -5.31 5.17 17.58
CA MET A 39 -4.00 5.35 18.21
C MET A 39 -4.06 6.35 19.37
N ASP A 40 -4.75 7.48 19.21
CA ASP A 40 -4.99 8.45 20.29
C ASP A 40 -5.65 7.80 21.49
N ALA A 41 -6.64 6.93 21.27
CA ALA A 41 -7.31 6.23 22.36
C ALA A 41 -6.33 5.33 23.14
N ILE A 42 -5.31 4.76 22.49
CA ILE A 42 -4.26 3.96 23.11
C ILE A 42 -3.31 4.85 23.93
N TYR A 43 -2.88 5.98 23.36
CA TYR A 43 -1.94 6.93 24.00
C TYR A 43 -2.62 7.92 24.98
N ALA A 44 -3.94 7.84 25.14
CA ALA A 44 -4.72 8.59 26.10
C ALA A 44 -5.39 7.70 27.18
N GLN A 45 -4.97 6.44 27.30
CA GLN A 45 -5.44 5.53 28.35
C GLN A 45 -5.20 6.08 29.75
N THR A 46 -5.94 5.57 30.74
CA THR A 46 -5.80 5.99 32.15
C THR A 46 -4.41 5.75 32.75
N SER A 47 -3.62 4.85 32.15
CA SER A 47 -2.22 4.61 32.50
C SER A 47 -1.33 5.83 32.25
N PHE A 48 -1.73 6.75 31.36
CA PHE A 48 -1.09 8.06 31.13
C PHE A 48 -1.51 9.12 32.16
N ALA A 49 -2.39 8.80 33.11
CA ALA A 49 -2.92 9.73 34.10
C ALA A 49 -3.45 11.03 33.43
N ASN A 50 -2.78 12.17 33.68
CA ASN A 50 -3.17 13.48 33.13
C ASN A 50 -2.22 13.96 32.02
N THR A 51 -1.40 13.07 31.45
CA THR A 51 -0.43 13.37 30.40
C THR A 51 -0.65 12.47 29.18
N PRO A 52 -1.83 12.52 28.54
CA PRO A 52 -2.04 11.79 27.29
C PRO A 52 -1.08 12.30 26.21
N VAL A 53 -0.76 11.44 25.26
CA VAL A 53 0.06 11.77 24.09
C VAL A 53 -0.82 11.72 22.85
N ASP A 54 -0.89 12.84 22.15
CA ASP A 54 -1.64 13.01 20.91
C ASP A 54 -0.81 12.49 19.71
N ILE A 55 -1.40 11.68 18.85
CA ILE A 55 -0.77 11.21 17.61
C ILE A 55 -1.17 12.16 16.50
N ARG A 56 -0.19 12.80 15.87
CA ARG A 56 -0.44 13.82 14.85
C ARG A 56 0.04 13.39 13.50
N LEU A 57 -0.90 13.16 12.59
CA LEU A 57 -0.55 12.77 11.22
C LEU A 57 -0.17 13.97 10.36
N GLY A 58 1.03 13.91 9.82
CA GLY A 58 1.50 14.73 8.72
C GLY A 58 0.88 14.33 7.38
N SER A 59 1.19 15.11 6.34
CA SER A 59 0.77 14.78 4.97
C SER A 59 1.55 13.57 4.45
N ALA A 60 0.84 12.58 3.90
CA ALA A 60 1.46 11.39 3.32
C ALA A 60 2.46 11.74 2.19
N ILE A 61 3.56 10.99 2.13
CA ILE A 61 4.61 11.12 1.12
C ILE A 61 4.73 9.83 0.30
N GLU A 62 5.00 9.95 -1.00
CA GLU A 62 5.44 8.83 -1.82
C GLU A 62 6.96 8.74 -1.87
N HIS A 63 7.49 7.57 -1.52
CA HIS A 63 8.87 7.20 -1.74
C HIS A 63 8.97 6.28 -2.96
N VAL A 64 9.59 6.77 -4.04
CA VAL A 64 9.68 6.02 -5.30
C VAL A 64 10.93 5.15 -5.30
N ASP A 65 10.79 3.90 -4.88
CA ASP A 65 11.86 2.90 -4.97
C ASP A 65 11.27 1.48 -5.16
N PRO A 66 11.34 0.91 -6.38
CA PRO A 66 10.84 -0.45 -6.64
C PRO A 66 11.61 -1.53 -5.87
N GLY A 67 12.82 -1.25 -5.39
CA GLY A 67 13.62 -2.17 -4.57
C GLY A 67 13.14 -2.26 -3.12
N LEU A 68 12.34 -1.30 -2.65
CA LEU A 68 11.86 -1.21 -1.26
C LEU A 68 10.39 -1.55 -1.08
N LEU A 69 9.70 -2.05 -2.12
CA LEU A 69 8.32 -2.53 -2.00
C LEU A 69 8.16 -3.62 -0.92
N THR A 70 9.22 -4.38 -0.68
CA THR A 70 9.29 -5.41 0.37
C THR A 70 10.51 -5.19 1.26
N LEU A 71 10.38 -5.55 2.54
CA LEU A 71 11.47 -5.54 3.51
C LEU A 71 11.92 -6.98 3.81
N ASP A 72 13.01 -7.42 3.18
CA ASP A 72 13.48 -8.82 3.23
C ASP A 72 14.97 -8.96 3.60
N SER A 73 15.62 -7.86 3.97
CA SER A 73 17.04 -7.87 4.29
C SER A 73 17.46 -6.64 5.10
N ALA A 74 18.56 -6.81 5.84
CA ALA A 74 19.22 -5.72 6.55
C ALA A 74 19.66 -4.57 5.62
N ALA A 75 19.99 -4.88 4.36
CA ALA A 75 20.37 -3.88 3.38
C ALA A 75 19.19 -2.97 3.02
N LYS A 76 17.99 -3.55 2.82
CA LYS A 76 16.77 -2.79 2.57
C LYS A 76 16.33 -2.00 3.80
N TRP A 77 16.45 -2.58 4.99
CA TRP A 77 16.23 -1.85 6.24
C TRP A 77 17.11 -0.60 6.32
N SER A 78 18.42 -0.77 6.12
CA SER A 78 19.36 0.34 6.16
C SER A 78 19.08 1.38 5.08
N ALA A 79 18.66 0.98 3.88
CA ALA A 79 18.29 1.90 2.81
C ALA A 79 17.04 2.72 3.17
N LEU A 80 16.02 2.06 3.74
CA LEU A 80 14.77 2.67 4.18
C LEU A 80 15.00 3.68 5.31
N THR A 81 15.68 3.29 6.39
CA THR A 81 15.91 4.21 7.52
C THR A 81 16.90 5.33 7.19
N SER A 82 17.82 5.13 6.24
CA SER A 82 18.67 6.22 5.73
C SER A 82 17.92 7.24 4.88
N ALA A 83 16.71 6.89 4.41
CA ALA A 83 15.84 7.75 3.61
C ALA A 83 14.78 8.48 4.45
N HIS A 84 15.05 8.66 5.75
CA HIS A 84 14.16 9.34 6.69
C HIS A 84 13.68 10.72 6.19
N TYR A 85 12.45 11.08 6.55
CA TYR A 85 11.78 12.31 6.13
C TYR A 85 11.41 13.14 7.35
N GLY A 86 11.84 14.39 7.37
CA GLY A 86 11.57 15.30 8.48
C GLY A 86 12.70 15.34 9.50
N SER A 87 12.35 15.58 10.75
CA SER A 87 13.31 15.74 11.84
C SER A 87 13.51 14.44 12.61
N ALA A 88 14.55 14.36 13.44
CA ALA A 88 14.80 13.18 14.29
C ALA A 88 13.70 12.89 15.33
N THR A 89 12.74 13.80 15.53
CA THR A 89 11.58 13.61 16.41
C THR A 89 10.29 13.32 15.64
N THR A 90 10.37 13.29 14.30
CA THR A 90 9.26 12.90 13.42
C THR A 90 9.36 11.40 13.19
N VAL A 91 8.26 10.69 13.40
CA VAL A 91 8.16 9.26 13.11
C VAL A 91 7.79 9.07 11.65
N ASN A 92 8.51 8.24 10.93
CA ASN A 92 8.07 7.75 9.63
C ASN A 92 7.38 6.39 9.78
N PHE A 93 6.13 6.29 9.32
CA PHE A 93 5.48 5.00 9.07
C PHE A 93 5.58 4.65 7.59
N TRP A 94 6.43 3.68 7.29
CA TRP A 94 6.63 3.17 5.95
C TRP A 94 5.63 2.05 5.66
N PHE A 95 4.82 2.23 4.62
CA PHE A 95 3.82 1.27 4.16
C PHE A 95 4.36 0.48 2.98
N LEU A 96 4.53 -0.83 3.19
CA LEU A 96 5.11 -1.78 2.23
C LEU A 96 4.14 -2.92 1.90
N ASP A 97 4.44 -3.65 0.83
CA ASP A 97 3.65 -4.81 0.39
C ASP A 97 3.82 -6.01 1.31
N ASN A 98 5.04 -6.22 1.83
CA ASN A 98 5.43 -7.40 2.59
C ASN A 98 6.70 -7.18 3.42
N ILE A 99 6.74 -7.72 4.63
CA ILE A 99 7.84 -7.68 5.57
C ILE A 99 8.22 -9.11 5.94
N THR A 100 9.45 -9.48 5.61
CA THR A 100 10.01 -10.79 5.99
C THR A 100 11.31 -10.67 6.78
N TRP A 101 11.73 -9.44 7.06
CA TRP A 101 12.94 -9.14 7.81
C TRP A 101 12.68 -8.10 8.90
N CYS A 102 13.07 -8.44 10.13
CA CYS A 102 13.13 -7.51 11.26
C CYS A 102 14.25 -7.96 12.21
N GLY A 103 15.51 -7.66 11.85
CA GLY A 103 16.70 -8.18 12.54
C GLY A 103 17.04 -9.66 12.24
N ASN A 104 16.06 -10.45 11.83
CA ASN A 104 16.21 -11.80 11.28
C ASN A 104 15.15 -12.05 10.19
N ASN A 105 15.21 -13.20 9.52
CA ASN A 105 14.21 -13.58 8.50
C ASN A 105 13.06 -14.39 9.12
N PHE A 106 11.84 -13.89 8.99
CA PHE A 106 10.61 -14.58 9.42
C PHE A 106 9.43 -14.07 8.59
N ILE A 107 8.55 -14.98 8.15
CA ILE A 107 7.49 -14.67 7.17
C ILE A 107 6.20 -14.11 7.76
N PHE A 108 6.12 -13.99 9.09
CA PHE A 108 4.93 -13.50 9.79
C PHE A 108 5.17 -12.14 10.46
N TYR A 109 6.22 -11.42 10.05
CA TYR A 109 6.36 -10.03 10.44
C TYR A 109 5.32 -9.21 9.69
N VAL A 110 4.65 -8.33 10.41
CA VAL A 110 3.63 -7.41 9.86
C VAL A 110 3.96 -5.96 10.17
N GLY A 111 4.92 -5.76 11.07
CA GLY A 111 5.56 -4.50 11.40
C GLY A 111 7.02 -4.72 11.82
N CYS A 112 7.80 -3.67 11.78
CA CYS A 112 9.17 -3.63 12.29
C CYS A 112 9.59 -2.20 12.64
N GLY A 113 10.14 -2.02 13.82
CA GLY A 113 10.57 -0.73 14.32
C GLY A 113 12.06 -0.59 14.60
N GLU A 114 12.55 0.64 14.49
CA GLU A 114 13.88 1.01 14.98
C GLU A 114 13.84 1.23 16.50
N THR A 115 14.70 0.52 17.24
CA THR A 115 14.76 0.61 18.71
C THR A 115 16.20 0.81 19.20
N PRO A 116 16.60 2.01 19.65
CA PRO A 116 15.87 3.28 19.57
C PRO A 116 15.90 3.87 18.16
N GLY A 117 14.86 4.60 17.76
CA GLY A 117 14.80 5.25 16.45
C GLY A 117 13.45 5.85 16.12
N ASN A 118 13.27 6.27 14.87
CA ASN A 118 12.09 7.01 14.40
C ASN A 118 11.57 6.55 13.03
N ASP A 119 12.04 5.40 12.54
CA ASP A 119 11.53 4.75 11.34
C ASP A 119 10.88 3.41 11.68
N PHE A 120 9.63 3.26 11.27
CA PHE A 120 8.82 2.09 11.52
C PHE A 120 8.14 1.65 10.24
N VAL A 121 8.06 0.35 10.02
CA VAL A 121 7.58 -0.24 8.78
C VAL A 121 6.39 -1.11 9.11
N VAL A 122 5.31 -1.01 8.32
CA VAL A 122 4.12 -1.85 8.45
C VAL A 122 3.70 -2.38 7.09
N GLU A 123 3.14 -3.59 7.08
CA GLU A 123 2.48 -4.13 5.89
C GLU A 123 1.12 -3.46 5.70
N SER A 124 0.87 -2.90 4.51
CA SER A 124 -0.38 -2.21 4.20
C SER A 124 -1.61 -3.07 4.42
N ALA A 125 -1.56 -4.36 4.08
CA ALA A 125 -2.69 -5.27 4.23
C ALA A 125 -3.06 -5.52 5.71
N TYR A 126 -2.09 -5.45 6.62
CA TYR A 126 -2.33 -5.61 8.06
C TYR A 126 -2.71 -4.30 8.72
N ALA A 127 -2.16 -3.17 8.26
CA ALA A 127 -2.66 -1.85 8.63
C ALA A 127 -4.12 -1.69 8.20
N ASP A 128 -4.55 -2.23 7.06
CA ASP A 128 -5.95 -2.21 6.62
C ASP A 128 -6.81 -3.34 7.23
N SER A 129 -6.61 -3.61 8.52
CA SER A 129 -7.36 -4.62 9.25
C SER A 129 -8.00 -4.02 10.51
N LEU A 130 -8.74 -4.85 11.23
CA LEU A 130 -9.27 -4.48 12.56
C LEU A 130 -8.17 -4.20 13.60
N PHE A 131 -6.91 -4.51 13.28
CA PHE A 131 -5.75 -4.29 14.14
C PHE A 131 -4.96 -3.03 13.77
N ASN A 132 -5.49 -2.11 12.94
CA ASN A 132 -4.78 -0.90 12.49
C ASN A 132 -4.12 -0.16 13.67
N ALA A 133 -4.95 0.37 14.57
CA ALA A 133 -4.45 1.17 15.69
C ALA A 133 -3.51 0.38 16.59
N GLU A 134 -3.79 -0.91 16.86
CA GLU A 134 -2.91 -1.79 17.62
C GLU A 134 -1.54 -1.93 16.96
N LEU A 135 -1.49 -2.30 15.67
CA LEU A 135 -0.25 -2.46 14.93
C LEU A 135 0.55 -1.16 14.90
N LEU A 136 -0.07 -0.04 14.49
CA LEU A 136 0.66 1.22 14.37
C LEU A 136 1.11 1.73 15.74
N ALA A 137 0.28 1.62 16.79
CA ALA A 137 0.68 2.02 18.14
C ALA A 137 1.77 1.11 18.73
N HIS A 138 1.72 -0.19 18.44
CA HIS A 138 2.71 -1.19 18.86
C HIS A 138 4.10 -0.85 18.33
N GLU A 139 4.19 -0.45 17.07
CA GLU A 139 5.49 -0.19 16.44
C GLU A 139 6.23 1.00 17.06
N LEU A 140 5.58 1.94 17.75
CA LEU A 140 6.17 3.20 18.27
C LEU A 140 7.19 3.06 19.44
N GLY A 141 7.98 1.99 19.46
CA GLY A 141 9.29 1.97 20.12
C GLY A 141 9.34 1.29 21.48
N LEU A 142 8.39 0.40 21.77
CA LEU A 142 8.47 -0.47 22.95
C LEU A 142 8.91 -1.89 22.55
N PRO A 143 9.64 -2.62 23.42
CA PRO A 143 9.96 -4.01 23.18
C PRO A 143 8.76 -4.92 23.46
N HIS A 144 8.68 -6.06 22.78
CA HIS A 144 7.68 -7.08 23.09
C HIS A 144 7.74 -7.50 24.56
N ASN A 145 6.57 -7.73 25.13
CA ASN A 145 6.40 -8.34 26.43
C ASN A 145 5.53 -9.62 26.32
N SER A 146 5.31 -10.29 27.44
CA SER A 146 4.46 -11.48 27.51
C SER A 146 3.15 -11.14 28.24
N GLY A 147 2.11 -10.70 27.52
CA GLY A 147 0.81 -10.37 28.10
C GLY A 147 -0.32 -10.36 27.08
N SER A 148 -1.31 -11.24 27.23
CA SER A 148 -2.32 -11.54 26.20
C SER A 148 -3.34 -10.43 25.87
N ASN A 149 -3.28 -9.28 26.53
CA ASN A 149 -4.13 -8.11 26.28
C ASN A 149 -3.31 -6.81 26.19
N ASN A 150 -1.98 -6.92 26.18
CA ASN A 150 -1.08 -5.78 26.19
C ASN A 150 -0.76 -5.37 24.74
N LEU A 151 -0.58 -4.06 24.53
CA LEU A 151 -0.19 -3.54 23.21
C LEU A 151 1.06 -4.22 22.67
N MET A 152 2.02 -4.55 23.53
CA MET A 152 3.33 -5.12 23.21
C MET A 152 3.36 -6.64 23.19
N ASP A 153 2.21 -7.31 23.10
CA ASP A 153 2.20 -8.74 22.80
C ASP A 153 2.83 -8.99 21.41
N ALA A 154 3.56 -10.09 21.27
CA ALA A 154 4.23 -10.42 20.02
C ALA A 154 3.26 -10.77 18.88
N PHE A 155 1.97 -10.91 19.17
CA PHE A 155 0.92 -11.20 18.20
C PHE A 155 -0.21 -10.18 18.31
N LEU A 156 -0.67 -9.72 17.15
CA LEU A 156 -1.89 -8.93 17.06
C LEU A 156 -3.08 -9.75 17.60
N ASN A 157 -3.71 -9.24 18.66
CA ASN A 157 -4.74 -9.96 19.41
C ASN A 157 -5.90 -9.06 19.87
N GLY A 158 -5.90 -7.78 19.53
CA GLY A 158 -6.86 -6.78 19.96
C GLY A 158 -6.49 -6.11 21.29
N GLY A 159 -5.39 -6.53 21.91
CA GLY A 159 -4.85 -6.01 23.14
C GLY A 159 -4.20 -4.66 22.90
N THR A 160 -4.58 -3.67 23.70
CA THR A 160 -4.06 -2.30 23.56
C THR A 160 -3.57 -1.74 24.88
N ASP A 161 -3.66 -2.50 25.98
CA ASP A 161 -3.32 -1.98 27.31
C ASP A 161 -1.83 -1.65 27.41
N LEU A 162 -1.53 -0.44 27.89
CA LEU A 162 -0.19 0.00 28.24
C LEU A 162 -0.03 0.07 29.77
N SER A 163 0.98 -0.60 30.29
CA SER A 163 1.35 -0.54 31.71
C SER A 163 2.01 0.80 32.06
N SER A 164 2.03 1.13 33.35
CA SER A 164 2.69 2.36 33.82
C SER A 164 4.20 2.40 33.53
N ALA A 165 4.87 1.24 33.45
CA ALA A 165 6.28 1.15 33.09
C ALA A 165 6.51 1.44 31.60
N GLU A 166 5.60 0.96 30.74
CA GLU A 166 5.62 1.22 29.30
C GLU A 166 5.33 2.69 29.01
N VAL A 167 4.31 3.25 29.67
CA VAL A 167 4.02 4.69 29.62
C VAL A 167 5.23 5.52 30.07
N ALA A 168 5.91 5.15 31.16
CA ALA A 168 7.12 5.86 31.59
C ALA A 168 8.24 5.79 30.55
N THR A 169 8.34 4.68 29.82
CA THR A 169 9.29 4.50 28.72
C THR A 169 8.91 5.39 27.53
N ILE A 170 7.64 5.38 27.11
CA ILE A 170 7.09 6.27 26.07
C ILE A 170 7.37 7.73 26.41
N MET A 171 7.02 8.18 27.61
CA MET A 171 7.21 9.57 28.05
C MET A 171 8.68 9.98 28.19
N SER A 172 9.60 9.03 28.21
CA SER A 172 11.05 9.29 28.17
C SER A 172 11.63 9.29 26.75
N SER A 173 10.83 8.91 25.75
CA SER A 173 11.24 8.84 24.35
C SER A 173 11.49 10.25 23.78
N PRO A 174 12.56 10.44 22.97
CA PRO A 174 12.76 11.69 22.25
C PRO A 174 11.68 11.98 21.20
N LEU A 175 10.83 11.00 20.87
CA LEU A 175 9.71 11.15 19.95
C LEU A 175 8.54 11.92 20.58
N VAL A 176 8.41 11.87 21.92
CA VAL A 176 7.36 12.61 22.62
C VAL A 176 7.78 14.07 22.75
N GLN A 177 7.06 14.92 22.03
CA GLN A 177 7.23 16.36 22.01
C GLN A 177 6.17 17.03 22.90
N PHE A 178 6.32 18.32 23.17
CA PHE A 178 5.37 19.10 23.97
C PHE A 178 5.15 20.49 23.39
N ASP A 179 3.89 20.89 23.28
CA ASP A 179 3.50 22.23 22.87
C ASP A 179 2.34 22.79 23.73
N ASN A 180 1.69 23.86 23.24
CA ASN A 180 0.61 24.52 23.97
C ASN A 180 -0.67 23.67 24.11
N THR A 181 -0.79 22.56 23.38
CA THR A 181 -1.96 21.67 23.39
C THR A 181 -1.71 20.38 24.16
N GLY A 182 -0.45 20.02 24.42
CA GLY A 182 -0.09 18.88 25.25
C GLY A 182 1.15 18.14 24.74
N PHE A 183 1.29 16.90 25.20
CA PHE A 183 2.29 15.98 24.66
C PHE A 183 1.80 15.37 23.36
N PHE A 184 2.71 15.15 22.42
CA PHE A 184 2.37 14.58 21.12
C PHE A 184 3.53 13.84 20.46
N ILE A 185 3.22 13.02 19.47
CA ILE A 185 4.17 12.41 18.55
C ILE A 185 3.75 12.80 17.12
N ASP A 186 4.66 13.41 16.37
CA ASP A 186 4.44 13.68 14.95
C ASP A 186 4.74 12.43 14.14
N VAL A 187 3.78 12.02 13.32
CA VAL A 187 3.85 10.83 12.49
C VAL A 187 3.66 11.21 11.03
N LEU A 188 4.55 10.75 10.17
CA LEU A 188 4.57 10.99 8.74
C LEU A 188 4.38 9.66 8.01
N PRO A 189 3.20 9.43 7.39
CA PRO A 189 2.99 8.26 6.55
C PRO A 189 3.82 8.34 5.27
N VAL A 190 4.58 7.29 4.97
CA VAL A 190 5.41 7.17 3.78
C VAL A 190 5.01 5.93 2.99
N LEU A 191 4.47 6.12 1.81
CA LEU A 191 4.10 5.03 0.91
C LEU A 191 5.25 4.70 -0.03
N VAL A 192 5.71 3.45 -0.04
CA VAL A 192 6.69 3.00 -1.03
C VAL A 192 5.98 2.60 -2.33
N VAL A 193 6.40 3.18 -3.44
CA VAL A 193 5.85 2.91 -4.78
C VAL A 193 6.95 2.57 -5.77
N ALA A 194 6.66 1.69 -6.73
CA ALA A 194 7.59 1.39 -7.82
C ALA A 194 7.77 2.58 -8.78
N VAL A 195 6.70 3.37 -8.96
CA VAL A 195 6.61 4.52 -9.85
C VAL A 195 5.69 5.54 -9.19
N ALA A 196 6.04 6.82 -9.24
CA ALA A 196 5.19 7.89 -8.71
C ALA A 196 3.76 7.80 -9.27
N THR A 197 2.75 7.91 -8.41
CA THR A 197 1.34 7.77 -8.82
C THR A 197 0.77 9.03 -9.49
N GLN A 198 1.60 10.06 -9.71
CA GLN A 198 1.30 11.34 -10.38
C GLN A 198 0.85 11.20 -11.86
N VAL A 199 0.44 10.02 -12.32
CA VAL A 199 -0.12 9.81 -13.66
C VAL A 199 -1.43 9.05 -13.53
N ASP A 200 -2.55 9.77 -13.72
CA ASP A 200 -3.92 9.24 -13.86
C ASP A 200 -4.02 8.23 -15.01
N ALA A 201 -3.56 7.00 -14.79
CA ALA A 201 -3.62 5.90 -15.73
C ALA A 201 -5.03 5.31 -16.01
N PRO A 202 -6.10 5.54 -15.20
CA PRO A 202 -7.41 4.98 -15.53
C PRO A 202 -7.99 5.59 -16.81
N ALA A 203 -7.85 6.90 -17.00
CA ALA A 203 -8.47 7.61 -18.13
C ALA A 203 -7.79 7.28 -19.46
N VAL A 204 -6.46 7.20 -19.49
CA VAL A 204 -5.71 6.95 -20.73
C VAL A 204 -5.90 5.51 -21.23
N SER A 205 -5.97 4.55 -20.30
CA SER A 205 -6.20 3.13 -20.60
C SER A 205 -7.62 2.88 -21.15
N VAL A 206 -8.63 3.54 -20.57
CA VAL A 206 -10.01 3.49 -21.07
C VAL A 206 -10.13 4.19 -22.43
N LEU A 207 -9.49 5.34 -22.64
CA LEU A 207 -9.46 6.00 -23.95
C LEU A 207 -8.80 5.13 -25.02
N LEU A 208 -7.70 4.45 -24.69
CA LEU A 208 -7.01 3.57 -25.63
C LEU A 208 -7.86 2.34 -25.99
N LEU A 209 -8.55 1.74 -25.01
CA LEU A 209 -9.50 0.65 -25.24
C LEU A 209 -10.68 1.10 -26.12
N LEU A 210 -11.26 2.28 -25.84
CA LEU A 210 -12.34 2.86 -26.65
C LEU A 210 -11.88 3.18 -28.07
N ALA A 211 -10.65 3.70 -28.26
CA ALA A 211 -10.08 3.95 -29.57
C ALA A 211 -9.87 2.65 -30.36
N CYS A 212 -9.33 1.61 -29.73
CA CYS A 212 -9.18 0.29 -30.32
C CYS A 212 -10.54 -0.32 -30.70
N PHE A 213 -11.55 -0.20 -29.83
CA PHE A 213 -12.90 -0.67 -30.11
C PHE A 213 -13.56 0.09 -31.28
N ALA A 214 -13.43 1.41 -31.31
CA ALA A 214 -13.95 2.26 -32.39
C ALA A 214 -13.29 1.95 -33.75
N MET A 215 -11.98 1.69 -33.77
CA MET A 215 -11.25 1.27 -34.97
C MET A 215 -11.68 -0.13 -35.44
N GLY A 216 -11.86 -1.08 -34.52
CA GLY A 216 -12.37 -2.42 -34.80
C GLY A 216 -13.79 -2.40 -35.36
N TYR A 217 -14.68 -1.62 -34.74
CA TYR A 217 -16.08 -1.45 -35.17
C TYR A 217 -16.19 -0.83 -36.56
N ARG A 218 -15.36 0.18 -36.87
CA ARG A 218 -15.31 0.77 -38.22
C ARG A 218 -14.92 -0.28 -39.27
N ARG A 219 -13.89 -1.10 -39.01
CA ARG A 219 -13.47 -2.15 -39.97
C ARG A 219 -14.57 -3.18 -40.26
N LEU A 220 -15.31 -3.62 -39.23
CA LEU A 220 -16.44 -4.54 -39.40
C LEU A 220 -17.58 -3.94 -40.24
N ARG A 221 -17.90 -2.66 -40.04
CA ARG A 221 -18.99 -1.99 -40.75
C ARG A 221 -18.68 -1.73 -42.23
N TYR A 222 -17.43 -1.43 -42.57
CA TYR A 222 -17.02 -1.24 -43.97
C TYR A 222 -16.80 -2.56 -44.72
N GLY A 223 -16.45 -3.66 -44.04
CA GLY A 223 -16.37 -4.99 -44.66
C GLY A 223 -17.73 -5.59 -45.04
N LEU A 224 -18.82 -5.25 -44.32
CA LEU A 224 -20.17 -5.71 -44.67
C LEU A 224 -20.78 -4.98 -45.88
N LYS A 225 -20.41 -3.71 -46.12
CA LYS A 225 -20.98 -2.93 -47.23
C LYS A 225 -20.47 -3.33 -48.61
N SER A 226 -19.33 -4.02 -48.72
CA SER A 226 -18.81 -4.52 -50.00
C SER A 226 -19.44 -5.86 -50.44
N GLY A 227 -20.32 -6.46 -49.63
CA GLY A 227 -20.93 -7.78 -49.92
C GLY A 227 -22.34 -7.74 -50.52
N ILE A 228 -22.99 -6.58 -50.66
CA ILE A 228 -24.39 -6.47 -51.12
C ILE A 228 -24.48 -5.47 -52.29
N SER A 229 -23.79 -5.75 -53.38
CA SER A 229 -24.06 -5.10 -54.66
C SER A 229 -23.90 -6.14 -55.77
N GLY A 230 -25.03 -6.72 -56.20
CA GLY A 230 -25.04 -7.65 -57.33
C GLY A 230 -26.12 -8.71 -57.28
N MET A 231 -27.40 -8.34 -57.26
CA MET A 231 -28.45 -9.23 -57.77
C MET A 231 -29.33 -8.43 -58.74
N PRO A 232 -29.36 -8.75 -60.04
CA PRO A 232 -30.29 -8.12 -60.97
C PRO A 232 -31.69 -8.72 -60.81
N LEU A 233 -32.70 -7.84 -60.76
CA LEU A 233 -34.10 -8.22 -60.93
C LEU A 233 -34.28 -8.83 -62.32
N ALA A 234 -34.70 -10.10 -62.38
CA ALA A 234 -35.22 -10.69 -63.61
C ALA A 234 -36.69 -10.29 -63.77
N VAL A 235 -36.97 -9.49 -64.79
CA VAL A 235 -38.32 -9.27 -65.32
C VAL A 235 -38.55 -10.29 -66.43
N ARG A 236 -39.55 -11.15 -66.26
CA ARG A 236 -40.40 -11.69 -67.34
C ARG A 236 -41.79 -11.95 -66.79
#